data_AF-A0A965UTL4-F1
#
_entry.id   AF-A0A965UTL4-F1
#
_cell.length_a   1.000
_cell.length_b   1.000
_cell.length_c   1.000
_cell.angle_alpha   90.00
_cell.angle_beta   90.00
_cell.angle_gamma   90.00
#
_symmetry.space_group_name_H-M   'P 1'
#
loop_
_entity.id
_entity.type
_entity.pdbx_description
1 polymer ?
#
loop_
_entity_poly.entity_id
_entity_poly.type
_entity_poly.pdbx_seq_one_letter_code
_entity_poly.pdbx_strand_id
1 'polypeptide(L)'
;MRFLIVLLIALAGCVATLPDDATISADLACETARAVVLERARPDVPDDKPKPGDKCPNCEGRGYVGDGTVKVKCQRCNGGGKVLACPDGRCPQ
;
A
#
# COMPACT_ATOMS: atom_id res chain seq x y z
N MET A 1 -11.21 -5.12 -31.95
CA MET A 1 -11.68 -3.96 -32.76
C MET A 1 -12.99 -3.38 -32.25
N ARG A 2 -14.01 -4.19 -31.95
CA ARG A 2 -15.31 -3.71 -31.44
C ARG A 2 -15.21 -2.87 -30.13
N PHE A 3 -14.33 -3.26 -29.20
CA PHE A 3 -14.06 -2.51 -27.97
C PHE A 3 -13.37 -1.16 -28.21
N LEU A 4 -12.50 -1.05 -29.23
CA LEU A 4 -11.83 0.20 -29.56
C LEU A 4 -12.82 1.23 -30.10
N ILE A 5 -13.79 0.80 -30.90
CA ILE A 5 -14.83 1.68 -31.44
C ILE A 5 -15.73 2.22 -30.31
N VAL A 6 -16.11 1.37 -29.34
CA VAL A 6 -16.89 1.80 -28.17
C VAL A 6 -16.11 2.77 -27.29
N LEU A 7 -14.82 2.51 -27.05
CA LEU A 7 -13.93 3.41 -26.30
C LEU A 7 -13.80 4.78 -26.98
N LEU A 8 -13.67 4.80 -28.31
CA LEU A 8 -13.52 6.03 -29.09
C LEU A 8 -14.80 6.89 -29.08
N ILE A 9 -15.97 6.26 -29.15
CA ILE A 9 -17.27 6.94 -29.04
C ILE A 9 -17.45 7.52 -27.62
N ALA A 10 -17.07 6.76 -26.58
CA ALA A 10 -17.13 7.24 -25.20
C ALA A 10 -16.21 8.46 -24.97
N LEU A 11 -14.99 8.43 -25.52
CA LEU A 11 -14.04 9.55 -25.42
C LEU A 11 -14.53 10.79 -26.18
N ALA A 12 -15.08 10.63 -27.38
CA ALA A 12 -15.65 11.74 -28.15
C ALA A 12 -16.89 12.35 -27.48
N GLY A 13 -17.75 11.51 -26.88
CA GLY A 13 -18.93 11.96 -26.13
C GLY A 13 -18.57 12.72 -24.85
N CYS A 14 -17.49 12.34 -24.17
CA CYS A 14 -17.00 13.08 -23.00
C CYS A 14 -16.57 14.50 -23.38
N VAL A 15 -15.80 14.71 -24.46
CA VAL A 15 -15.31 16.07 -24.82
C VAL A 15 -16.46 16.98 -25.28
N ALA A 16 -17.44 16.44 -26.02
CA ALA A 16 -18.55 17.24 -26.56
C ALA A 16 -19.62 17.63 -25.52
N THR A 17 -19.61 17.01 -24.33
CA THR A 17 -20.56 17.30 -23.24
C THR A 17 -19.96 18.11 -22.11
N LEU A 18 -18.69 18.53 -22.22
CA LEU A 18 -18.11 19.45 -21.25
C LEU A 18 -18.73 20.85 -21.43
N PRO A 19 -19.27 21.46 -20.37
CA PRO A 19 -19.62 22.88 -20.40
C PRO A 19 -18.33 23.72 -20.57
N ASP A 20 -18.33 24.61 -21.57
CA ASP A 20 -17.21 25.53 -21.89
C ASP A 20 -17.11 26.71 -20.89
N ASP A 21 -17.56 26.50 -19.65
CA ASP A 21 -17.55 27.51 -18.61
C ASP A 21 -16.21 27.46 -17.86
N ALA A 22 -15.30 28.35 -18.23
CA ALA A 22 -13.96 28.48 -17.63
C ALA A 22 -13.97 28.73 -16.11
N THR A 23 -15.11 29.14 -15.54
CA THR A 23 -15.28 29.34 -14.09
C THR A 23 -15.39 28.02 -13.33
N ILE A 24 -15.95 26.97 -13.94
CA ILE A 24 -16.09 25.64 -13.30
C ILE A 24 -14.72 24.96 -13.21
N SER A 25 -13.91 25.07 -14.26
CA SER A 25 -12.54 24.54 -14.24
C SER A 25 -11.63 25.26 -13.25
N ALA A 26 -11.84 26.56 -13.03
CA ALA A 26 -11.11 27.34 -12.04
C ALA A 26 -11.44 26.90 -10.59
N ASP A 27 -12.72 26.72 -10.26
CA ASP A 27 -13.14 26.28 -8.92
C ASP A 27 -12.65 24.86 -8.62
N LEU A 28 -12.77 23.95 -9.60
CA LEU A 28 -12.25 22.59 -9.51
C LEU A 28 -10.72 22.57 -9.36
N ALA A 29 -10.00 23.47 -10.06
CA ALA A 29 -8.55 23.60 -9.93
C ALA A 29 -8.15 24.08 -8.52
N CYS A 30 -8.89 25.02 -7.93
CA CYS A 30 -8.64 25.48 -6.56
C CYS A 30 -8.87 24.39 -5.51
N GLU A 31 -9.97 23.63 -5.60
CA GLU A 31 -10.26 22.54 -4.66
C GLU A 31 -9.27 21.38 -4.80
N THR A 32 -8.89 21.01 -6.04
CA THR A 32 -7.87 19.99 -6.27
C THR A 32 -6.49 20.42 -5.77
N ALA A 33 -6.10 21.68 -5.98
CA ALA A 33 -4.86 22.22 -5.43
C ALA A 33 -4.85 22.17 -3.89
N ARG A 34 -5.97 22.52 -3.25
CA ARG A 34 -6.12 22.46 -1.79
C ARG A 34 -6.01 21.03 -1.27
N ALA A 35 -6.67 20.08 -1.93
CA ALA A 35 -6.59 18.66 -1.58
C ALA A 35 -5.16 18.13 -1.67
N VAL A 36 -4.40 18.49 -2.72
CA VAL A 36 -3.00 18.08 -2.87
C VAL A 36 -2.11 18.64 -1.76
N VAL A 37 -2.30 19.89 -1.36
CA VAL A 37 -1.54 20.49 -0.24
C VAL A 37 -1.85 19.77 1.07
N LEU A 38 -3.11 19.43 1.33
CA LEU A 38 -3.50 18.68 2.52
C LEU A 38 -2.91 17.27 2.54
N GLU A 39 -2.88 16.57 1.41
CA GLU A 39 -2.24 15.26 1.31
C GLU A 39 -0.73 15.33 1.57
N ARG A 40 -0.05 16.35 1.04
CA ARG A 40 1.38 16.58 1.30
C ARG A 40 1.67 16.97 2.75
N ALA A 41 0.70 17.58 3.42
CA ALA A 41 0.80 17.97 4.82
C ALA A 41 0.44 16.82 5.78
N ARG A 42 0.01 15.65 5.28
CA ARG A 42 -0.23 14.50 6.15
C ARG A 42 1.10 14.10 6.80
N PRO A 43 1.14 14.00 8.14
CA PRO A 43 2.32 13.47 8.82
C PRO A 43 2.56 12.04 8.33
N ASP A 44 3.83 11.68 8.08
CA ASP A 44 4.24 10.31 7.84
C ASP A 44 3.69 9.45 8.98
N VAL A 45 2.76 8.55 8.64
CA VAL A 45 2.29 7.54 9.58
C VAL A 45 3.52 6.69 9.90
N PRO A 46 3.93 6.57 11.17
CA PRO A 46 5.07 5.74 11.51
C PRO A 46 4.83 4.34 10.95
N ASP A 47 5.80 3.85 10.18
CA ASP A 47 5.72 2.53 9.56
C ASP A 47 5.70 1.49 10.69
N ASP A 48 4.51 0.97 11.01
CA ASP A 48 4.28 -0.09 12.03
C ASP A 48 4.92 -1.44 11.63
N LYS A 49 5.72 -1.46 10.57
CA LYS A 49 6.48 -2.65 10.17
C LYS A 49 7.45 -3.04 11.29
N PRO A 50 7.42 -4.32 11.72
CA PRO A 50 8.37 -4.83 12.71
C PRO A 50 9.81 -4.57 12.27
N LYS A 51 10.59 -3.95 13.14
CA LYS A 51 12.01 -3.67 12.88
C LYS A 51 12.82 -4.95 13.10
N PRO A 52 13.96 -5.11 12.41
CA PRO A 52 14.90 -6.18 12.71
C PRO A 52 15.27 -6.17 14.20
N GLY A 53 15.15 -7.32 14.86
CA GLY A 53 15.36 -7.46 16.30
C GLY A 53 14.10 -7.44 17.16
N ASP A 54 12.95 -7.00 16.62
CA ASP A 54 11.66 -7.10 17.29
C ASP A 54 11.22 -8.56 17.44
N LYS A 55 10.24 -8.82 18.31
CA LYS A 55 9.68 -10.16 18.49
C LYS A 55 9.08 -10.65 17.17
N CYS A 56 9.44 -11.86 16.76
CA CYS A 56 8.87 -12.48 15.57
C CYS A 56 7.35 -12.66 15.79
N PRO A 57 6.48 -12.06 14.96
CA PRO A 57 5.03 -12.11 15.17
C PRO A 57 4.45 -13.52 14.99
N ASN A 58 5.13 -14.39 14.24
CA ASN A 58 4.63 -15.76 13.96
C ASN A 58 4.81 -16.73 15.13
N CYS A 59 5.86 -16.55 15.92
CA CYS A 59 6.15 -17.42 17.08
C CYS A 59 6.13 -16.67 18.41
N GLU A 60 5.78 -15.38 18.39
CA GLU A 60 5.71 -14.49 19.55
C GLU A 60 7.00 -14.48 20.39
N GLY A 61 8.16 -14.69 19.76
CA GLY A 61 9.44 -14.79 20.45
C GLY A 61 9.86 -16.20 20.87
N ARG A 62 9.01 -17.21 20.71
CA ARG A 62 9.29 -18.59 21.16
C ARG A 62 10.32 -19.33 20.29
N GLY A 63 10.46 -18.95 19.01
CA GLY A 63 11.32 -19.66 18.05
C GLY A 63 10.69 -20.92 17.44
N TYR A 64 9.54 -21.37 17.96
CA TYR A 64 8.80 -22.53 17.46
C TYR A 64 7.31 -22.18 17.34
N VAL A 65 6.64 -22.83 16.39
CA VAL A 65 5.20 -22.72 16.15
C VAL A 65 4.56 -24.08 16.47
N GLY A 66 3.45 -24.05 17.19
CA GLY A 66 2.63 -25.21 17.53
C GLY A 66 2.16 -25.24 18.99
N ASP A 67 1.23 -26.13 19.29
CA ASP A 67 0.44 -26.17 20.53
C ASP A 67 1.18 -26.82 21.71
N GLY A 68 2.51 -26.70 21.77
CA GLY A 68 3.35 -27.24 22.83
C GLY A 68 3.73 -28.73 22.66
N THR A 69 2.83 -29.56 22.13
CA THR A 69 3.09 -31.00 21.89
C THR A 69 3.80 -31.25 20.55
N VAL A 70 3.41 -30.55 19.49
CA VAL A 70 4.11 -30.56 18.19
C VAL A 70 4.81 -29.22 18.04
N LYS A 71 6.15 -29.22 18.07
CA LYS A 71 6.96 -28.01 17.92
C LYS A 71 7.64 -28.03 16.57
N VAL A 72 7.17 -27.19 15.65
CA VAL A 72 7.84 -26.96 14.38
C VAL A 72 8.71 -25.72 14.51
N LYS A 73 9.94 -25.78 14.01
CA LYS A 73 10.84 -24.63 13.97
C LYS A 73 10.16 -23.49 13.21
N CYS A 74 10.10 -22.30 13.80
CA CYS A 74 9.49 -21.15 13.14
C CYS A 74 10.33 -20.78 11.91
N GLN A 75 9.76 -20.90 10.71
CA GLN A 75 10.47 -20.65 9.45
C GLN A 75 10.87 -19.18 9.30
N ARG A 76 9.94 -18.27 9.63
CA ARG A 76 10.11 -16.82 9.52
C ARG A 76 11.26 -16.22 10.34
N CYS A 77 11.60 -16.80 11.49
CA CYS A 77 12.76 -16.37 12.30
C CYS A 77 13.86 -17.44 12.37
N ASN A 78 13.71 -18.53 11.61
CA ASN A 78 14.57 -19.71 11.64
C ASN A 78 14.96 -20.14 13.06
N GLY A 79 14.00 -20.14 14.00
CA GLY A 79 14.23 -20.53 15.39
C GLY A 79 14.75 -19.43 16.32
N GLY A 80 15.11 -18.26 15.80
CA GLY A 80 15.72 -17.17 16.59
C GLY A 80 14.75 -16.33 17.42
N GLY A 81 13.44 -16.48 17.23
CA GLY A 81 12.42 -15.73 17.98
C GLY A 81 12.31 -14.24 17.62
N LYS A 82 13.20 -13.71 16.79
CA LYS A 82 13.24 -12.28 16.41
C LYS A 82 13.02 -12.09 14.91
N VAL A 83 12.55 -10.92 14.53
CA VAL A 83 12.52 -10.48 13.13
C VAL A 83 13.96 -10.37 12.64
N LEU A 84 14.30 -11.14 11.62
CA LEU A 84 15.63 -11.12 11.04
C LEU A 84 15.79 -9.84 10.22
N ALA A 85 16.96 -9.21 10.29
CA ALA A 85 17.33 -8.20 9.32
C ALA A 85 17.33 -8.87 7.95
N CYS A 86 16.69 -8.25 6.96
CA CYS A 86 16.69 -8.73 5.58
C CYS A 86 17.78 -7.95 4.83
N PRO A 87 19.05 -8.39 4.84
CA PRO A 87 20.16 -7.65 4.25
C PRO A 87 19.98 -7.37 2.75
N ASP A 88 19.21 -8.21 2.05
CA ASP A 88 19.03 -8.14 0.58
C ASP A 88 17.56 -7.99 0.13
N GLY A 89 16.67 -7.48 1.01
CA GLY A 89 15.25 -7.31 0.70
C GLY A 89 14.44 -8.61 0.57
N ARG A 90 15.07 -9.77 0.76
CA ARG A 90 14.42 -11.09 0.85
C ARG A 90 14.35 -11.53 2.31
N CYS A 91 13.19 -11.34 2.92
CA CYS A 91 12.92 -11.92 4.23
C CYS A 91 12.57 -13.41 4.09
N PRO A 92 13.09 -14.30 4.96
CA PRO A 92 12.62 -15.67 5.00
C PRO A 92 11.12 -15.66 5.30
N GLN A 93 10.36 -16.34 4.44
CA GLN A 93 8.90 -16.51 4.56
C GLN A 93 8.53 -17.10 5.93
#